data_AF-B4IFB1-F1
#
_entry.id   AF-B4IFB1-F1
#
_cell.length_a   1.000
_cell.length_b   1.000
_cell.length_c   1.000
_cell.angle_alpha   90.00
_cell.angle_beta   90.00
_cell.angle_gamma   90.00
#
_symmetry.space_group_name_H-M   'P 1'
#
loop_
_entity.id
_entity.type
_entity.pdbx_description
1 polymer ?
#
loop_
_entity_poly.entity_id
_entity_poly.type
_entity_poly.pdbx_seq_one_letter_code
_entity_poly.pdbx_strand_id
1 'polypeptide(L)'
;MSISLIRKHLNEMGTLKLRSSMGRNYIPMAGPPRFPMSTAQRLIFGCGSLVVMMIIPFYCLFSLPRWSRMHLGLPPEEEDQAEEPPPKE
;
A
#
# COMPACT_ATOMS: atom_id res chain seq x y z
N MET A 1 -10.79 1.99 24.01
CA MET A 1 -9.73 3.03 24.09
C MET A 1 -10.33 4.38 23.72
N SER A 2 -10.14 5.41 24.54
CA SER A 2 -10.79 6.71 24.34
C SER A 2 -10.20 7.48 23.15
N ILE A 3 -11.07 8.05 22.31
CA ILE A 3 -10.69 8.90 21.16
C ILE A 3 -9.81 10.09 21.59
N SER A 4 -9.97 10.55 22.84
CA SER A 4 -9.14 11.62 23.41
C SER A 4 -7.67 11.20 23.60
N LEU A 5 -7.42 9.94 23.97
CA LEU A 5 -6.06 9.41 24.13
C LEU A 5 -5.36 9.23 22.78
N ILE A 6 -6.12 8.81 21.76
CA ILE A 6 -5.61 8.69 20.39
C ILE A 6 -5.24 10.05 19.82
N ARG A 7 -6.08 11.10 20.01
CA ARG A 7 -5.74 12.48 19.62
C ARG A 7 -4.52 13.02 20.36
N LYS A 8 -4.38 12.73 21.65
CA LYS A 8 -3.21 13.16 22.43
C LYS A 8 -1.93 12.54 21.89
N HIS A 9 -1.95 11.22 21.62
CA HIS A 9 -0.79 10.53 21.03
C HIS A 9 -0.46 11.01 19.61
N LEU A 10 -1.47 11.27 18.78
CA LEU A 10 -1.26 11.82 17.43
C LEU A 10 -0.67 13.24 17.47
N ASN A 11 -1.07 14.08 18.42
CA ASN A 11 -0.47 15.41 18.60
C ASN A 11 0.97 15.33 19.14
N GLU A 12 1.27 14.39 20.04
CA GLU A 12 2.64 14.17 20.52
C GLU A 12 3.56 13.63 19.41
N MET A 13 3.05 12.78 18.51
CA MET A 13 3.82 12.29 17.35
C MET A 13 3.89 13.30 16.20
N GLY A 14 2.91 14.20 16.07
CA GLY A 14 2.77 15.16 14.97
C GLY A 14 3.73 16.35 15.05
N THR A 15 4.31 16.63 16.21
CA THR A 15 5.44 17.54 16.32
C THR A 15 6.73 16.74 16.42
N LEU A 16 7.24 16.30 15.28
CA LEU A 16 8.70 16.18 15.13
C LEU A 16 9.27 17.59 15.37
N LYS A 17 9.48 17.94 16.64
CA LYS A 17 10.40 19.02 17.01
C LYS A 17 11.70 18.59 16.37
N LEU A 18 12.01 19.22 15.24
CA LEU A 18 13.32 19.17 14.61
C LEU A 18 14.28 19.64 15.70
N ARG A 19 14.83 18.71 16.47
CA ARG A 19 15.82 19.00 17.49
C ARG A 19 17.00 19.47 16.67
N SER A 20 17.11 20.80 16.54
CA SER A 20 18.22 21.45 15.85
C SER A 20 19.47 20.96 16.55
N SER A 21 20.14 20.00 15.91
CA SER A 21 21.48 19.60 16.26
C SER A 21 22.36 20.81 15.96
N MET A 22 22.45 21.71 16.94
CA MET A 22 23.45 22.76 16.99
C MET A 22 24.80 22.04 17.08
N GLY A 23 25.45 21.78 15.94
CA GLY A 23 26.64 20.93 15.98
C GLY A 23 27.33 20.58 14.67
N ARG A 24 27.17 21.39 13.61
CA ARG A 24 28.05 21.57 12.44
C ARG A 24 27.22 22.24 11.36
N ASN A 25 27.77 23.24 10.69
CA ASN A 25 27.15 23.95 9.57
C ASN A 25 26.92 23.01 8.38
N TYR A 26 25.98 22.07 8.50
CA TYR A 26 25.45 21.34 7.37
C TYR A 26 24.40 22.24 6.73
N ILE A 27 24.87 23.20 5.92
CA ILE A 27 23.98 23.89 4.99
C ILE A 27 23.30 22.76 4.20
N PRO A 28 21.96 22.66 4.18
CA PRO A 28 21.32 21.66 3.35
C PRO A 28 21.75 21.92 1.91
N MET A 29 22.52 20.99 1.34
CA MET A 29 23.01 21.06 -0.05
C MET A 29 21.85 21.16 -1.06
N ALA A 30 20.65 20.76 -0.65
CA ALA A 30 19.43 20.95 -1.41
C ALA A 30 18.67 22.16 -0.87
N GLY A 31 18.54 23.19 -1.72
CA GLY A 31 17.55 24.25 -1.52
C GLY A 31 16.11 23.70 -1.51
N PRO A 32 15.12 24.55 -1.19
CA PRO A 32 13.72 24.13 -1.17
C PRO A 32 13.33 23.49 -2.51
N PRO A 33 12.45 22.46 -2.51
CA PRO A 33 12.08 21.75 -3.72
C PRO A 33 11.47 22.74 -4.73
N ARG A 34 11.93 22.68 -5.99
CA ARG A 34 11.41 23.54 -7.07
C ARG A 34 9.90 23.39 -7.25
N PHE A 35 9.38 22.20 -6.97
CA PHE A 35 7.96 21.89 -7.00
C PHE A 35 7.53 21.35 -5.65
N PRO A 36 6.85 22.15 -4.80
CA PRO A 36 6.36 21.67 -3.52
C PRO A 36 5.26 20.64 -3.75
N MET A 37 5.50 19.39 -3.34
CA MET A 37 4.44 18.38 -3.32
C MET A 37 3.41 18.68 -2.24
N SER A 38 2.13 18.62 -2.61
CA SER A 38 1.03 18.65 -1.64
C SER A 38 1.01 17.37 -0.79
N THR A 39 0.38 17.43 0.37
CA THR A 39 0.20 16.26 1.26
C THR A 39 -0.53 15.12 0.54
N ALA A 40 -1.54 15.45 -0.26
CA ALA A 40 -2.27 14.48 -1.08
C ALA A 40 -1.35 13.78 -2.10
N GLN A 41 -0.49 14.55 -2.79
CA GLN A 41 0.47 13.96 -3.72
C GLN A 41 1.44 13.02 -3.00
N ARG A 42 1.96 13.42 -1.82
CA ARG A 42 2.83 12.55 -1.02
C ARG A 42 2.15 11.24 -0.62
N LEU A 43 0.87 11.28 -0.27
CA LEU A 43 0.10 10.07 0.03
C LEU A 43 -0.11 9.19 -1.21
N ILE A 44 -0.44 9.78 -2.36
CA ILE A 44 -0.63 9.02 -3.60
C ILE A 44 0.68 8.37 -4.05
N PHE A 45 1.78 9.11 -4.07
CA PHE A 45 3.07 8.55 -4.51
C PHE A 45 3.67 7.58 -3.48
N GLY A 46 3.48 7.83 -2.18
CA GLY A 46 3.96 6.94 -1.13
C GLY A 46 3.10 5.68 -1.00
N CYS A 47 1.84 5.83 -0.60
CA CYS A 47 0.95 4.70 -0.36
C CYS A 47 0.46 4.07 -1.66
N GLY A 48 0.19 4.85 -2.70
CA GLY A 48 -0.29 4.32 -3.97
C GLY A 48 0.73 3.40 -4.65
N SER A 49 2.02 3.71 -4.58
CA SER A 49 3.06 2.82 -5.14
C SER A 49 3.13 1.48 -4.41
N LEU A 50 2.99 1.49 -3.07
CA LEU A 50 2.92 0.26 -2.28
C LEU A 50 1.69 -0.60 -2.64
N VAL A 51 0.53 0.03 -2.83
CA VAL A 51 -0.69 -0.68 -3.23
C VAL A 51 -0.50 -1.36 -4.59
N VAL A 52 0.08 -0.66 -5.57
CA VAL A 52 0.34 -1.23 -6.90
C VAL A 52 1.27 -2.44 -6.84
N MET A 53 2.33 -2.38 -6.02
CA MET A 53 3.23 -3.53 -5.82
C MET A 53 2.52 -4.74 -5.19
N MET A 54 1.44 -4.52 -4.44
CA MET A 54 0.69 -5.58 -3.76
C MET A 54 -0.40 -6.24 -4.60
N ILE A 55 -0.74 -5.70 -5.78
CA ILE A 55 -1.82 -6.27 -6.63
C ILE A 55 -1.50 -7.71 -7.03
N ILE A 56 -0.30 -7.96 -7.56
CA ILE A 56 0.12 -9.29 -8.02
C ILE A 56 0.17 -10.30 -6.87
N PRO A 57 0.91 -10.07 -5.75
CA PRO A 57 0.96 -11.04 -4.67
C PRO A 57 -0.42 -11.29 -4.05
N PHE A 58 -1.27 -10.28 -3.97
CA PHE A 58 -2.66 -10.46 -3.54
C PHE A 58 -3.39 -11.39 -4.51
N TYR A 59 -3.39 -11.11 -5.81
CA TYR A 59 -4.01 -11.96 -6.82
C TYR A 59 -3.50 -13.42 -6.77
N CYS A 60 -2.19 -13.62 -6.60
CA CYS A 60 -1.62 -14.94 -6.45
C CYS A 60 -2.19 -15.67 -5.22
N LEU A 61 -2.31 -15.01 -4.08
CA LEU A 61 -2.91 -15.59 -2.86
C LEU A 61 -4.36 -16.00 -3.07
N PHE A 62 -5.17 -15.18 -3.74
CA PHE A 62 -6.57 -15.53 -4.07
C PHE A 62 -6.67 -16.66 -5.10
N SER A 63 -5.67 -16.81 -5.96
CA SER A 63 -5.62 -17.89 -6.96
C SER A 63 -5.16 -19.23 -6.38
N LEU A 64 -4.53 -19.26 -5.19
CA LEU A 64 -3.98 -20.49 -4.59
C LEU A 64 -5.00 -21.61 -4.38
N PRO A 65 -6.23 -21.37 -3.85
CA PRO A 65 -7.22 -22.44 -3.66
C PRO A 65 -7.60 -23.09 -5.00
N ARG A 66 -7.74 -22.29 -6.06
CA ARG A 66 -8.03 -22.75 -7.42
C ARG A 66 -6.89 -23.61 -7.97
N TRP A 67 -5.65 -23.14 -7.89
CA TRP A 67 -4.47 -23.91 -8.32
C TRP A 67 -4.31 -25.21 -7.53
N SER A 68 -4.53 -25.16 -6.21
CA SER A 68 -4.48 -26.35 -5.36
C SER A 68 -5.51 -27.41 -5.77
N ARG A 69 -6.74 -27.02 -6.12
CA ARG A 69 -7.77 -27.98 -6.58
C ARG A 69 -7.44 -28.62 -7.91
N MET A 70 -6.92 -27.84 -8.87
CA MET A 70 -6.48 -28.37 -10.17
C MET A 70 -5.44 -29.49 -10.00
N HIS A 71 -4.48 -29.32 -9.09
CA HIS A 71 -3.45 -30.34 -8.82
C HIS A 71 -3.96 -31.51 -7.96
N LEU A 72 -5.03 -31.33 -7.21
CA LEU A 72 -5.68 -32.37 -6.41
C LEU A 72 -6.78 -33.13 -7.19
N GLY A 73 -7.07 -32.73 -8.43
CA GLY A 73 -8.13 -33.34 -9.24
C GLY A 73 -9.54 -33.12 -8.67
N LEU A 74 -9.71 -32.11 -7.82
CA LEU A 74 -11.01 -31.74 -7.24
C LEU A 74 -11.78 -30.89 -8.26
N PRO A 75 -13.12 -31.03 -8.34
CA PRO A 75 -13.91 -30.18 -9.21
C PRO A 75 -13.69 -28.70 -8.84
N PRO A 76 -13.55 -27.80 -9.84
CA PRO A 76 -13.50 -26.37 -9.59
C PRO A 76 -14.78 -25.95 -8.85
N GLU A 77 -14.65 -25.00 -7.93
CA GLU A 77 -15.80 -24.46 -7.21
C GLU A 77 -16.79 -23.86 -8.23
N GLU A 78 -18.08 -24.13 -8.06
CA GLU A 78 -19.14 -23.89 -9.07
C GLU A 78 -19.28 -22.42 -9.50
N GLU A 79 -18.62 -21.49 -8.80
CA GLU A 79 -18.57 -20.06 -9.11
C GLU A 79 -17.68 -19.73 -10.33
N ASP A 80 -16.80 -20.63 -10.78
CA ASP A 80 -15.91 -20.45 -11.94
C ASP A 80 -16.52 -20.88 -13.29
N GLN A 81 -17.75 -21.39 -13.34
CA GLN A 81 -18.43 -21.78 -14.60
C GLN A 81 -18.99 -20.59 -15.43
N ALA A 82 -18.72 -19.34 -15.04
CA ALA A 82 -19.29 -18.17 -15.72
C ALA A 82 -18.49 -17.67 -16.94
N GLU A 83 -17.29 -18.19 -17.23
CA GLU A 83 -16.40 -17.56 -18.24
C GLU A 83 -15.66 -18.52 -19.19
N GLU A 84 -16.21 -19.69 -19.51
CA GLU A 84 -15.84 -20.37 -20.76
C GLU A 84 -16.95 -20.13 -21.80
N PRO A 85 -16.75 -19.28 -22.82
CA PRO A 85 -17.62 -19.32 -23.98
C PRO A 85 -17.45 -20.69 -24.66
N PRO A 86 -18.55 -21.39 -24.98
CA PRO A 86 -18.47 -22.73 -25.58
C PRO A 86 -17.69 -22.69 -26.89
N PRO A 87 -16.94 -23.76 -27.22
CA PRO A 87 -16.23 -23.84 -28.48
C PRO A 87 -17.24 -23.77 -29.63
N LYS A 88 -17.03 -22.81 -30.54
CA LYS A 88 -17.83 -22.70 -31.76
C LYS A 88 -17.42 -23.84 -32.68
N GLU A 89 -18.35 -24.76 -32.95
CA GLU A 89 -18.30 -25.69 -34.09
C GLU A 89 -18.45 -24.95 -35.42
#